data_AF-A0A5N5WRN7-F1
#
_entry.id   AF-A0A5N5WRN7-F1
#
_cell.length_a   1.000
_cell.length_b   1.000
_cell.length_c   1.000
_cell.angle_alpha   90.00
_cell.angle_beta   90.00
_cell.angle_gamma   90.00
#
_symmetry.space_group_name_H-M   'P 1'
#
loop_
_entity.id
_entity.type
_entity.pdbx_description
1 polymer ?
#
loop_
_entity_poly.entity_id
_entity_poly.type
_entity_poly.pdbx_seq_one_letter_code
_entity_poly.pdbx_strand_id
1 'polypeptide(L)'
;MESICKSHVSLHFLPAELLAIIVQLGQVEGFLKPLSQVNKAFRQLCAPILFSTLRITSSITGLNCLTQASRSPISPYVRTIYYEASELLDPRKGIIRSAQDAKVLCASFPCFPHLDTILLRFADNIKQPFQWLADRVLLDGRLSFPDHIEKVATAIVAAKEHGISIHTFAIFGFYPRSLSESPLRSGLLNDALADIQELRVEESPAVLEFFTQNPLPHLRRFELGSYWISATELEEFIYAHANTLRFLHLEDIWLLNEKHEESSIYLSLASTEAILESISHIRRSGILRELTMNRDINGHCEIRELLGKE
;
A
#
# COMPACT_ATOMS: atom_id res chain seq x y z
N MET A 1 -28.83 0.90 -56.74
CA MET A 1 -28.92 0.79 -55.27
C MET A 1 -27.81 -0.15 -54.82
N GLU A 2 -26.62 0.40 -54.59
CA GLU A 2 -25.48 -0.35 -54.05
C GLU A 2 -25.73 -0.63 -52.56
N SER A 3 -25.86 -1.91 -52.23
CA SER A 3 -25.94 -2.37 -50.85
C SER A 3 -24.51 -2.45 -50.30
N ILE A 4 -24.14 -1.48 -49.46
CA ILE A 4 -22.88 -1.48 -48.72
C ILE A 4 -22.96 -2.59 -47.68
N CYS A 5 -22.32 -3.74 -47.98
CA CYS A 5 -22.05 -4.78 -47.01
C CYS A 5 -21.17 -4.21 -45.89
N LYS A 6 -21.77 -3.83 -44.76
CA LYS A 6 -21.02 -3.55 -43.53
C LYS A 6 -20.38 -4.85 -43.08
N SER A 7 -19.10 -5.03 -43.41
CA SER A 7 -18.27 -6.07 -42.82
C SER A 7 -18.17 -5.80 -41.32
N HIS A 8 -19.02 -6.46 -40.52
CA HIS A 8 -18.83 -6.51 -39.08
C HIS A 8 -17.54 -7.30 -38.83
N VAL A 9 -16.44 -6.58 -38.59
CA VAL A 9 -15.20 -7.20 -38.09
C VAL A 9 -15.53 -7.76 -36.71
N SER A 10 -15.67 -9.07 -36.63
CA SER A 10 -15.89 -9.73 -35.35
C SER A 10 -14.58 -9.78 -34.58
N LEU A 11 -14.63 -9.41 -33.29
CA LEU A 11 -13.49 -9.49 -32.37
C LEU A 11 -12.87 -10.89 -32.31
N HIS A 12 -13.61 -11.94 -32.73
CA HIS A 12 -13.12 -13.30 -32.80
C HIS A 12 -12.05 -13.55 -33.87
N PHE A 13 -11.92 -12.67 -34.87
CA PHE A 13 -10.94 -12.80 -35.96
C PHE A 13 -9.71 -11.91 -35.78
N LEU A 14 -9.63 -11.16 -34.67
CA LEU A 14 -8.46 -10.34 -34.41
C LEU A 14 -7.28 -11.23 -33.97
N PRO A 15 -6.07 -10.95 -34.45
CA PRO A 15 -4.84 -11.53 -33.92
C PRO A 15 -4.70 -11.29 -32.42
N ALA A 16 -4.00 -12.19 -31.72
CA ALA A 16 -3.83 -12.14 -30.27
C ALA A 16 -3.15 -10.83 -29.82
N GLU A 17 -2.30 -10.25 -30.66
CA GLU A 17 -1.60 -8.99 -30.44
C GLU A 17 -2.58 -7.81 -30.34
N LEU A 18 -3.57 -7.77 -31.23
CA LEU A 18 -4.59 -6.71 -31.21
C LEU A 18 -5.52 -6.88 -30.00
N LEU A 19 -5.85 -8.11 -29.63
CA LEU A 19 -6.61 -8.40 -28.42
C LEU A 19 -5.85 -7.97 -27.16
N ALA A 20 -4.53 -8.19 -27.11
CA ALA A 20 -3.68 -7.74 -26.01
C ALA A 20 -3.63 -6.22 -25.91
N ILE A 21 -3.52 -5.51 -27.03
CA ILE A 21 -3.56 -4.04 -27.07
C ILE A 21 -4.92 -3.53 -26.56
N ILE A 22 -6.04 -4.14 -26.96
CA ILE A 22 -7.38 -3.77 -26.47
C ILE A 22 -7.46 -3.94 -24.95
N VAL A 23 -6.94 -5.04 -24.40
CA VAL A 23 -6.90 -5.29 -22.96
C VAL A 23 -6.02 -4.27 -22.22
N GLN A 24 -4.86 -3.92 -22.79
CA GLN A 24 -3.96 -2.91 -22.22
C GLN A 24 -4.56 -1.50 -22.23
N LEU A 25 -5.20 -1.10 -23.33
CA LEU A 25 -5.89 0.19 -23.43
C LEU A 25 -7.16 0.22 -22.56
N GLY A 26 -7.79 -0.93 -22.35
CA GLY A 26 -8.98 -1.11 -21.54
C GLY A 26 -8.73 -1.33 -20.05
N GLN A 27 -7.53 -0.99 -19.52
CA GLN A 27 -7.19 -1.11 -18.09
C GLN A 27 -8.03 -0.23 -17.14
N VAL A 28 -9.08 0.42 -17.63
CA VAL A 28 -10.05 1.16 -16.83
C VAL A 28 -10.90 0.18 -16.01
N GLU A 29 -11.05 0.46 -14.71
CA GLU A 29 -11.88 -0.33 -13.80
C GLU A 29 -13.28 -0.57 -14.38
N GLY A 30 -13.74 -1.82 -14.33
CA GLY A 30 -15.06 -2.23 -14.81
C GLY A 30 -15.12 -2.75 -16.25
N PHE A 31 -14.11 -2.49 -17.09
CA PHE A 31 -14.13 -2.94 -18.50
C PHE A 31 -13.62 -4.39 -18.70
N LEU A 32 -12.65 -4.80 -17.89
CA LEU A 32 -11.96 -6.09 -18.05
C LEU A 32 -12.85 -7.31 -17.77
N LYS A 33 -13.78 -7.20 -16.82
CA LYS A 33 -14.67 -8.31 -16.43
C LYS A 33 -15.66 -8.64 -17.56
N PRO A 34 -16.43 -7.68 -18.12
CA PRO A 34 -17.22 -7.91 -19.33
C PRO A 34 -16.38 -8.45 -20.50
N LEU A 35 -15.19 -7.89 -20.72
CA LEU A 35 -14.30 -8.30 -21.81
C LEU A 35 -13.87 -9.77 -21.68
N SER A 36 -13.56 -10.22 -20.46
CA SER A 36 -13.18 -11.61 -20.17
C SER A 36 -14.28 -12.65 -20.48
N GLN A 37 -15.54 -12.19 -20.57
CA GLN A 37 -16.70 -13.03 -20.85
C GLN A 37 -16.97 -13.19 -22.35
N VAL A 38 -16.36 -12.36 -23.21
CA VAL A 38 -16.60 -12.35 -24.67
C VAL A 38 -16.13 -13.66 -25.33
N ASN A 39 -14.91 -14.11 -25.04
CA ASN A 39 -14.38 -15.38 -25.57
C ASN A 39 -13.21 -15.94 -24.74
N LYS A 40 -12.74 -17.15 -25.09
CA LYS A 40 -11.64 -17.84 -24.40
C LYS A 40 -10.31 -17.05 -24.46
N ALA A 41 -10.01 -16.39 -25.58
CA ALA A 41 -8.78 -15.64 -25.75
C ALA A 41 -8.76 -14.40 -24.82
N PHE A 42 -9.83 -13.61 -24.80
CA PHE A 42 -9.96 -12.50 -23.84
C PHE A 42 -9.92 -12.97 -22.39
N ARG A 43 -10.51 -14.12 -22.07
CA ARG A 43 -10.41 -14.68 -20.71
C ARG A 43 -8.95 -14.95 -20.30
N GLN A 44 -8.16 -15.51 -21.21
CA GLN A 44 -6.74 -15.79 -20.97
C GLN A 44 -5.92 -14.50 -20.86
N LEU A 45 -6.20 -13.50 -21.70
CA LEU A 45 -5.51 -12.21 -21.68
C LEU A 45 -5.89 -11.34 -20.46
N CYS A 46 -7.14 -11.39 -20.03
CA CYS A 46 -7.63 -10.62 -18.88
C CYS A 46 -7.28 -11.26 -17.55
N ALA A 47 -7.12 -12.59 -17.47
CA ALA A 47 -6.91 -13.30 -16.20
C ALA A 47 -5.71 -12.77 -15.38
N PRO A 48 -4.52 -12.52 -15.97
CA PRO A 48 -3.40 -11.93 -15.24
C PRO A 48 -3.72 -10.59 -14.58
N ILE A 49 -4.57 -9.77 -15.21
CA ILE A 49 -4.90 -8.43 -14.72
C ILE A 49 -6.05 -8.51 -13.71
N LEU A 50 -7.07 -9.33 -13.98
CA LEU A 50 -8.22 -9.51 -13.09
C LEU A 50 -7.84 -10.15 -11.75
N PHE A 51 -6.82 -11.01 -11.76
CA PHE A 51 -6.38 -11.76 -10.58
C PHE A 51 -5.01 -11.31 -10.07
N SER A 52 -4.48 -10.16 -10.53
CA SER A 52 -3.20 -9.62 -10.04
C SER A 52 -3.24 -9.27 -8.56
N THR A 53 -4.41 -8.85 -8.07
CA THR A 53 -4.61 -8.42 -6.69
C THR A 53 -5.62 -9.33 -6.00
N LEU A 54 -5.19 -10.00 -4.94
CA LEU A 54 -6.04 -10.81 -4.08
C LEU A 54 -6.37 -10.05 -2.81
N ARG A 55 -7.64 -9.66 -2.65
CA ARG A 55 -8.13 -8.99 -1.44
C ARG A 55 -8.68 -10.00 -0.43
N ILE A 56 -8.18 -9.94 0.79
CA ILE A 56 -8.56 -10.79 1.91
C ILE A 56 -8.76 -9.95 3.17
N THR A 57 -9.63 -10.41 4.06
CA THR A 57 -9.85 -9.78 5.37
C THR A 57 -9.29 -10.68 6.47
N SER A 58 -8.95 -10.12 7.63
CA SER A 58 -8.56 -10.84 8.84
C SER A 58 -9.76 -11.55 9.49
N SER A 59 -10.44 -12.41 8.72
CA SER A 59 -11.63 -13.15 9.11
C SER A 59 -11.52 -14.60 8.62
N ILE A 60 -12.30 -15.50 9.21
CA ILE A 60 -12.35 -16.91 8.79
C ILE A 60 -12.68 -17.01 7.29
N THR A 61 -13.65 -16.22 6.81
CA THR A 61 -14.02 -16.21 5.40
C THR A 61 -12.87 -15.71 4.52
N GLY A 62 -12.20 -14.62 4.92
CA GLY A 62 -11.06 -14.06 4.18
C GLY A 62 -9.89 -15.04 4.08
N LEU A 63 -9.54 -15.70 5.19
CA LEU A 63 -8.46 -16.69 5.24
C LEU A 63 -8.82 -17.99 4.49
N ASN A 64 -10.08 -18.39 4.48
CA ASN A 64 -10.55 -19.50 3.64
C ASN A 64 -10.45 -19.14 2.15
N CYS A 65 -10.80 -17.91 1.77
CA CYS A 65 -10.60 -17.42 0.39
C CYS A 65 -9.12 -17.45 -0.01
N LEU A 66 -8.21 -17.04 0.89
CA LEU A 66 -6.76 -17.13 0.66
C LEU A 66 -6.31 -18.57 0.39
N THR A 67 -6.76 -19.51 1.23
CA THR A 67 -6.43 -20.94 1.11
C THR A 67 -6.99 -21.55 -0.18
N GLN A 68 -8.16 -21.10 -0.63
CA GLN A 68 -8.72 -21.56 -1.91
C GLN A 68 -7.94 -20.97 -3.09
N ALA A 69 -7.61 -19.67 -3.04
CA ALA A 69 -6.85 -19.00 -4.08
C ALA A 69 -5.47 -19.64 -4.28
N SER A 70 -4.76 -19.95 -3.18
CA SER A 70 -3.43 -20.57 -3.20
C SER A 70 -3.40 -21.98 -3.81
N ARG A 71 -4.55 -22.65 -3.89
CA ARG A 71 -4.72 -23.97 -4.50
C ARG A 71 -5.36 -23.92 -5.88
N SER A 72 -5.71 -22.73 -6.35
CA SER A 72 -6.47 -22.56 -7.59
C SER A 72 -5.55 -22.21 -8.76
N PRO A 73 -6.04 -22.33 -10.01
CA PRO A 73 -5.29 -21.92 -11.20
C PRO A 73 -4.99 -20.41 -11.29
N ILE A 74 -5.52 -19.58 -10.37
CA ILE A 74 -5.23 -18.13 -10.36
C ILE A 74 -3.94 -17.80 -9.62
N SER A 75 -3.38 -18.74 -8.83
CA SER A 75 -2.20 -18.51 -8.00
C SER A 75 -1.02 -17.88 -8.75
N PRO A 76 -0.69 -18.30 -9.99
CA PRO A 76 0.39 -17.69 -10.78
C PRO A 76 0.09 -16.27 -11.27
N TYR A 77 -1.14 -15.77 -11.14
CA TYR A 77 -1.47 -14.41 -11.53
C TYR A 77 -1.38 -13.43 -10.37
N VAL A 78 -1.45 -13.90 -9.12
CA VAL A 78 -1.43 -13.05 -7.93
C VAL A 78 -0.04 -12.45 -7.76
N ARG A 79 0.02 -11.12 -7.79
CA ARG A 79 1.22 -10.29 -7.55
C ARG A 79 1.11 -9.47 -6.28
N THR A 80 -0.12 -9.12 -5.92
CA THR A 80 -0.42 -8.27 -4.77
C THR A 80 -1.40 -8.99 -3.85
N ILE A 81 -1.06 -9.09 -2.57
CA ILE A 81 -2.03 -9.45 -1.53
C ILE A 81 -2.44 -8.18 -0.81
N TYR A 82 -3.73 -7.89 -0.84
CA TYR A 82 -4.35 -6.84 -0.06
C TYR A 82 -4.99 -7.47 1.18
N TYR A 83 -4.40 -7.25 2.35
CA TYR A 83 -4.84 -7.78 3.62
C TYR A 83 -5.47 -6.68 4.48
N GLU A 84 -6.77 -6.81 4.69
CA GLU A 84 -7.56 -5.90 5.51
C GLU A 84 -7.60 -6.42 6.95
N ALA A 85 -6.83 -5.78 7.81
CA ALA A 85 -6.70 -6.03 9.23
C ALA A 85 -7.80 -5.33 10.03
N SER A 86 -8.46 -6.06 10.92
CA SER A 86 -9.38 -5.48 11.90
C SER A 86 -8.61 -4.77 13.01
N GLU A 87 -8.93 -3.50 13.26
CA GLU A 87 -8.42 -2.75 14.41
C GLU A 87 -9.16 -3.06 15.71
N LEU A 88 -10.38 -3.59 15.60
CA LEU A 88 -11.16 -4.04 16.74
C LEU A 88 -10.62 -5.38 17.22
N LEU A 89 -9.97 -5.40 18.38
CA LEU A 89 -9.61 -6.62 19.07
C LEU A 89 -10.81 -7.15 19.85
N ASP A 90 -11.21 -8.40 19.59
CA ASP A 90 -12.11 -9.14 20.49
C ASP A 90 -11.24 -9.82 21.56
N PRO A 91 -11.20 -9.33 22.82
CA PRO A 91 -10.34 -9.87 23.86
C PRO A 91 -10.65 -11.34 24.18
N ARG A 92 -11.82 -11.85 23.78
CA ARG A 92 -12.21 -13.26 23.97
C ARG A 92 -11.73 -14.18 22.86
N LYS A 93 -11.17 -13.65 21.76
CA LYS A 93 -10.79 -14.41 20.56
C LYS A 93 -9.35 -14.16 20.09
N GLY A 94 -8.65 -13.17 20.65
CA GLY A 94 -7.37 -12.66 20.13
C GLY A 94 -6.22 -13.66 20.05
N ILE A 95 -5.88 -14.35 21.14
CA ILE A 95 -4.61 -15.12 21.21
C ILE A 95 -4.67 -16.43 20.41
N ILE A 96 -5.76 -17.20 20.50
CA ILE A 96 -5.89 -18.50 19.82
C ILE A 96 -6.10 -18.32 18.31
N ARG A 97 -6.80 -17.27 17.88
CA ARG A 97 -6.99 -16.98 16.45
C ARG A 97 -5.71 -16.44 15.81
N SER A 98 -4.95 -15.61 16.52
CA SER A 98 -3.72 -15.03 15.98
C SER A 98 -2.73 -16.08 15.46
N ALA A 99 -2.48 -17.15 16.23
CA ALA A 99 -1.60 -18.23 15.80
C ALA A 99 -2.16 -19.04 14.61
N GLN A 100 -3.48 -19.17 14.50
CA GLN A 100 -4.11 -19.87 13.38
C GLN A 100 -4.07 -19.01 12.11
N ASP A 101 -4.31 -17.71 12.24
CA ASP A 101 -4.24 -16.74 11.14
C ASP A 101 -2.84 -16.74 10.53
N ALA A 102 -1.80 -16.64 11.37
CA ALA A 102 -0.40 -16.70 10.96
C ALA A 102 -0.10 -17.99 10.17
N LYS A 103 -0.56 -19.15 10.67
CA LYS A 103 -0.38 -20.44 9.98
C LYS A 103 -1.00 -20.46 8.58
N VAL A 104 -2.21 -19.90 8.43
CA VAL A 104 -2.88 -19.86 7.13
C VAL A 104 -2.13 -18.95 6.16
N LEU A 105 -1.66 -17.79 6.61
CA LEU A 105 -0.85 -16.89 5.79
C LEU A 105 0.46 -17.56 5.37
N CYS A 106 1.20 -18.15 6.32
CA CYS A 106 2.47 -18.83 6.07
C CYS A 106 2.33 -20.01 5.11
N ALA A 107 1.23 -20.76 5.18
CA ALA A 107 0.97 -21.86 4.25
C ALA A 107 0.52 -21.39 2.85
N SER A 108 0.02 -20.16 2.72
CA SER A 108 -0.57 -19.66 1.48
C SER A 108 0.37 -18.77 0.67
N PHE A 109 1.15 -17.90 1.31
CA PHE A 109 2.06 -16.97 0.64
C PHE A 109 3.05 -17.68 -0.31
N PRO A 110 3.69 -18.80 0.11
CA PRO A 110 4.58 -19.58 -0.76
C PRO A 110 3.94 -20.12 -2.04
N CYS A 111 2.61 -20.19 -2.12
CA CYS A 111 1.92 -20.72 -3.29
C CYS A 111 1.75 -19.69 -4.41
N PHE A 112 2.08 -18.41 -4.16
CA PHE A 112 1.97 -17.32 -5.14
C PHE A 112 3.36 -16.98 -5.70
N PRO A 113 3.81 -17.61 -6.80
CA PRO A 113 5.20 -17.53 -7.26
C PRO A 113 5.63 -16.14 -7.77
N HIS A 114 4.67 -15.24 -8.01
CA HIS A 114 4.92 -13.89 -8.50
C HIS A 114 4.47 -12.81 -7.51
N LEU A 115 4.22 -13.21 -6.25
CA LEU A 115 3.91 -12.28 -5.18
C LEU A 115 5.10 -11.34 -4.93
N ASP A 116 4.83 -10.05 -5.03
CA ASP A 116 5.84 -8.99 -4.97
C ASP A 116 5.40 -7.85 -4.03
N THR A 117 4.09 -7.68 -3.85
CA THR A 117 3.51 -6.57 -3.11
C THR A 117 2.59 -7.06 -2.00
N ILE A 118 2.76 -6.51 -0.80
CA ILE A 118 1.80 -6.67 0.29
C ILE A 118 1.22 -5.30 0.66
N LEU A 119 -0.11 -5.19 0.62
CA LEU A 119 -0.85 -4.02 1.05
C LEU A 119 -1.59 -4.39 2.34
N LEU A 120 -1.24 -3.74 3.45
CA LEU A 120 -1.86 -3.91 4.75
C LEU A 120 -2.77 -2.71 5.02
N ARG A 121 -4.09 -2.93 5.07
CA ARG A 121 -5.04 -1.87 5.46
C ARG A 121 -5.62 -2.17 6.82
N PHE A 122 -5.53 -1.21 7.72
CA PHE A 122 -6.26 -1.23 8.97
C PHE A 122 -7.66 -0.67 8.74
N ALA A 123 -8.68 -1.42 9.17
CA ALA A 123 -10.07 -1.07 9.03
C ALA A 123 -10.77 -1.08 10.39
N ASP A 124 -11.34 0.07 10.75
CA ASP A 124 -12.18 0.27 11.93
C ASP A 124 -13.56 -0.40 11.80
N ASN A 125 -14.04 -0.58 10.56
CA ASN A 125 -15.41 -0.98 10.21
C ASN A 125 -16.50 -0.12 10.90
N ILE A 126 -16.16 1.09 11.35
CA ILE A 126 -17.07 1.98 12.07
C ILE A 126 -17.76 2.89 11.05
N LYS A 127 -19.08 2.78 11.00
CA LYS A 127 -19.90 3.60 10.09
C LYS A 127 -20.04 5.02 10.64
N GLN A 128 -20.20 5.96 9.71
CA GLN A 128 -20.68 7.31 10.01
C GLN A 128 -21.96 7.27 10.87
N PRO A 129 -22.16 8.21 11.81
CA PRO A 129 -21.34 9.40 12.08
C PRO A 129 -20.25 9.20 13.14
N PHE A 130 -20.00 7.97 13.61
CA PHE A 130 -19.12 7.72 14.76
C PHE A 130 -17.65 7.50 14.41
N GLN A 131 -17.33 7.49 13.11
CA GLN A 131 -15.99 7.20 12.59
C GLN A 131 -14.93 8.15 13.18
N TRP A 132 -15.20 9.46 13.24
CA TRP A 132 -14.25 10.44 13.79
C TRP A 132 -13.90 10.23 15.28
N LEU A 133 -14.75 9.52 16.03
CA LEU A 133 -14.53 9.22 17.45
C LEU A 133 -13.85 7.86 17.65
N ALA A 134 -14.00 6.95 16.69
CA ALA A 134 -13.45 5.60 16.71
C ALA A 134 -11.96 5.62 17.04
N ASP A 135 -11.20 6.40 16.26
CA ASP A 135 -9.74 6.49 16.31
C ASP A 135 -9.20 6.95 17.66
N ARG A 136 -10.02 7.67 18.44
CA ARG A 136 -9.62 8.27 19.72
C ARG A 136 -10.05 7.48 20.94
N VAL A 137 -11.05 6.59 20.82
CA VAL A 137 -11.73 5.99 21.98
C VAL A 137 -11.92 4.48 21.85
N LEU A 138 -12.13 3.97 20.63
CA LEU A 138 -12.59 2.59 20.40
C LEU A 138 -11.52 1.67 19.80
N LEU A 139 -10.54 2.24 19.08
CA LEU A 139 -9.51 1.45 18.40
C LEU A 139 -8.35 1.14 19.36
N ASP A 140 -8.05 -0.15 19.51
CA ASP A 140 -6.89 -0.64 20.26
C ASP A 140 -5.71 -0.86 19.31
N GLY A 141 -5.41 0.19 18.55
CA GLY A 141 -4.36 0.17 17.55
C GLY A 141 -2.96 -0.18 18.09
N ARG A 142 -2.76 0.02 19.40
CA ARG A 142 -1.53 -0.34 20.11
C ARG A 142 -1.26 -1.83 20.14
N LEU A 143 -2.31 -2.65 20.15
CA LEU A 143 -2.21 -4.10 20.17
C LEU A 143 -2.49 -4.73 18.80
N SER A 144 -3.36 -4.13 17.98
CA SER A 144 -3.71 -4.67 16.66
C SER A 144 -2.56 -4.54 15.65
N PHE A 145 -1.81 -3.44 15.66
CA PHE A 145 -0.70 -3.25 14.72
C PHE A 145 0.41 -4.27 14.90
N PRO A 146 0.99 -4.46 16.11
CA PRO A 146 2.04 -5.45 16.29
C PRO A 146 1.59 -6.87 15.91
N ASP A 147 0.35 -7.26 16.25
CA ASP A 147 -0.20 -8.58 15.96
C ASP A 147 -0.30 -8.83 14.44
N HIS A 148 -0.88 -7.90 13.68
CA HIS A 148 -1.02 -8.07 12.23
C HIS A 148 0.30 -7.93 11.48
N ILE A 149 1.19 -7.04 11.93
CA ILE A 149 2.53 -6.89 11.38
C ILE A 149 3.35 -8.16 11.63
N GLU A 150 3.31 -8.76 12.82
CA GLU A 150 4.02 -10.01 13.11
C GLU A 150 3.51 -11.18 12.24
N LYS A 151 2.19 -11.29 12.07
CA LYS A 151 1.58 -12.31 11.18
C LYS A 151 2.04 -12.17 9.74
N VAL A 152 1.98 -10.94 9.21
CA VAL A 152 2.41 -10.65 7.83
C VAL A 152 3.90 -10.88 7.68
N ALA A 153 4.72 -10.38 8.61
CA ALA A 153 6.17 -10.58 8.62
C ALA A 153 6.55 -12.07 8.63
N THR A 154 5.89 -12.87 9.46
CA THR A 154 6.09 -14.33 9.50
C THR A 154 5.76 -14.98 8.16
N ALA A 155 4.67 -14.55 7.51
CA ALA A 155 4.27 -15.07 6.21
C ALA A 155 5.23 -14.63 5.08
N ILE A 156 5.78 -13.41 5.16
CA ILE A 156 6.82 -12.92 4.24
C ILE A 156 8.07 -13.80 4.38
N VAL A 157 8.53 -14.07 5.61
CA VAL A 157 9.68 -14.96 5.85
C VAL A 157 9.42 -16.35 5.27
N ALA A 158 8.25 -16.93 5.51
CA ALA A 158 7.88 -18.22 4.92
C ALA A 158 7.89 -18.21 3.38
N ALA A 159 7.46 -17.11 2.75
CA ALA A 159 7.54 -16.95 1.30
C ALA A 159 9.00 -16.89 0.81
N LYS A 160 9.86 -16.15 1.52
CA LYS A 160 11.30 -16.06 1.22
C LYS A 160 12.01 -17.41 1.27
N GLU A 161 11.65 -18.27 2.22
CA GLU A 161 12.18 -19.65 2.29
C GLU A 161 11.87 -20.47 1.03
N HIS A 162 10.85 -20.07 0.26
CA HIS A 162 10.46 -20.70 -1.00
C HIS A 162 10.93 -19.91 -2.24
N GLY A 163 11.84 -18.95 -2.05
CA GLY A 163 12.42 -18.14 -3.13
C GLY A 163 11.53 -17.00 -3.63
N ILE A 164 10.52 -16.59 -2.86
CA ILE A 164 9.64 -15.47 -3.20
C ILE A 164 10.12 -14.23 -2.42
N SER A 165 10.54 -13.20 -3.16
CA SER A 165 10.96 -11.91 -2.59
C SER A 165 9.86 -10.86 -2.79
N ILE A 166 9.51 -10.19 -1.70
CA ILE A 166 8.54 -9.11 -1.68
C ILE A 166 9.32 -7.80 -1.63
N HIS A 167 9.04 -6.87 -2.55
CA HIS A 167 9.78 -5.63 -2.69
C HIS A 167 8.96 -4.38 -2.35
N THR A 168 7.63 -4.49 -2.41
CA THR A 168 6.73 -3.38 -2.10
C THR A 168 5.88 -3.70 -0.88
N PHE A 169 5.94 -2.82 0.11
CA PHE A 169 5.12 -2.88 1.31
C PHE A 169 4.31 -1.60 1.44
N ALA A 170 3.03 -1.73 1.73
CA ALA A 170 2.18 -0.57 1.95
C ALA A 170 1.30 -0.73 3.16
N ILE A 171 1.12 0.36 3.90
CA ILE A 171 0.26 0.42 5.09
C ILE A 171 -0.75 1.56 4.92
N PHE A 172 -2.02 1.27 5.15
CA PHE A 172 -3.13 2.21 4.99
C PHE A 172 -4.01 2.26 6.24
N GLY A 173 -4.54 3.43 6.57
CA GLY A 173 -5.64 3.62 7.52
C GLY A 173 -5.30 3.33 8.98
N PHE A 174 -4.04 3.47 9.39
CA PHE A 174 -3.62 3.23 10.77
C PHE A 174 -3.52 4.54 11.58
N TYR A 175 -4.63 5.01 12.12
CA TYR A 175 -4.74 6.31 12.79
C TYR A 175 -4.19 6.48 14.22
N PRO A 176 -3.77 5.44 14.98
CA PRO A 176 -3.19 5.66 16.30
C PRO A 176 -2.01 6.62 16.26
N ARG A 177 -1.94 7.52 17.25
CA ARG A 177 -0.91 8.58 17.33
C ARG A 177 0.44 8.12 17.85
N SER A 178 0.49 6.97 18.52
CA SER A 178 1.74 6.37 18.95
C SER A 178 1.60 4.86 18.98
N LEU A 179 2.65 4.18 18.52
CA LEU A 179 2.81 2.76 18.73
C LEU A 179 3.32 2.53 20.15
N SER A 180 2.81 1.50 20.81
CA SER A 180 3.39 1.07 22.08
C SER A 180 4.77 0.47 21.80
N GLU A 181 5.72 0.67 22.72
CA GLU A 181 7.05 0.01 22.76
C GLU A 181 6.98 -1.52 22.98
N SER A 182 5.89 -2.17 22.56
CA SER A 182 5.85 -3.62 22.57
C SER A 182 6.94 -4.11 21.63
N PRO A 183 7.86 -4.96 22.09
CA PRO A 183 8.98 -5.40 21.27
C PRO A 183 8.41 -6.36 20.22
N LEU A 184 7.99 -5.81 19.08
CA LEU A 184 8.01 -6.56 17.85
C LEU A 184 9.38 -7.26 17.78
N ARG A 185 9.37 -8.56 17.49
CA ARG A 185 10.60 -9.36 17.47
C ARG A 185 11.51 -8.79 16.38
N SER A 186 12.45 -7.94 16.77
CA SER A 186 13.25 -7.13 15.86
C SER A 186 13.94 -7.97 14.78
N GLY A 187 14.42 -9.17 15.14
CA GLY A 187 14.98 -10.12 14.17
C GLY A 187 13.99 -10.54 13.08
N LEU A 188 12.74 -10.87 13.44
CA LEU A 188 11.73 -11.30 12.48
C LEU A 188 11.39 -10.20 11.46
N LEU A 189 11.25 -8.95 11.93
CA LEU A 189 10.94 -7.84 11.03
C LEU A 189 12.10 -7.49 10.12
N ASN A 190 13.32 -7.50 10.66
CA ASN A 190 14.51 -7.28 9.85
C ASN A 190 14.59 -8.31 8.73
N ASP A 191 14.37 -9.59 9.05
CA ASP A 191 14.39 -10.68 8.06
C ASP A 191 13.24 -10.55 7.05
N ALA A 192 12.02 -10.25 7.51
CA ALA A 192 10.86 -10.09 6.66
C ALA A 192 11.01 -8.92 5.69
N LEU A 193 11.42 -7.76 6.19
CA LEU A 193 11.39 -6.50 5.45
C LEU A 193 12.73 -6.15 4.79
N ALA A 194 13.75 -7.00 4.91
CA ALA A 194 15.08 -6.78 4.31
C ALA A 194 15.03 -6.42 2.81
N ASP A 195 14.16 -7.06 2.04
CA ASP A 195 14.11 -6.91 0.58
C ASP A 195 13.19 -5.77 0.12
N ILE A 196 12.54 -5.06 1.04
CA ILE A 196 11.62 -3.97 0.71
C ILE A 196 12.40 -2.81 0.12
N GLN A 197 12.04 -2.45 -1.11
CA GLN A 197 12.58 -1.33 -1.87
C GLN A 197 11.60 -0.17 -1.97
N GLU A 198 10.30 -0.45 -1.78
CA GLU A 198 9.24 0.55 -1.84
C GLU A 198 8.33 0.44 -0.63
N LEU A 199 8.22 1.54 0.11
CA LEU A 199 7.29 1.69 1.22
C LEU A 199 6.25 2.74 0.83
N ARG A 200 4.97 2.39 1.01
CA ARG A 200 3.86 3.34 0.87
C ARG A 200 3.10 3.44 2.17
N VAL A 201 2.85 4.66 2.65
CA VAL A 201 2.14 4.90 3.90
C VAL A 201 1.06 5.92 3.62
N GLU A 202 -0.19 5.56 3.91
CA GLU A 202 -1.34 6.44 3.70
C GLU A 202 -2.19 6.46 4.97
N GLU A 203 -2.64 7.64 5.39
CA GLU A 203 -3.53 7.79 6.56
C GLU A 203 -2.97 7.11 7.84
N SER A 204 -1.63 7.11 8.04
CA SER A 204 -0.99 6.26 9.06
C SER A 204 0.16 6.92 9.84
N PRO A 205 -0.11 7.80 10.83
CA PRO A 205 0.92 8.63 11.44
C PRO A 205 2.02 7.94 12.23
N ALA A 206 1.66 7.03 13.11
CA ALA A 206 2.66 6.38 13.95
C ALA A 206 3.59 5.42 13.18
N VAL A 207 3.32 5.16 11.88
CA VAL A 207 4.12 4.26 11.05
C VAL A 207 5.46 4.90 10.64
N LEU A 208 5.53 6.23 10.53
CA LEU A 208 6.79 6.93 10.25
C LEU A 208 7.81 6.69 11.38
N GLU A 209 7.42 6.97 12.62
CA GLU A 209 8.24 6.76 13.80
C GLU A 209 8.74 5.31 13.90
N PHE A 210 7.86 4.34 13.61
CA PHE A 210 8.20 2.92 13.61
C PHE A 210 9.36 2.58 12.67
N PHE A 211 9.29 3.03 11.42
CA PHE A 211 10.33 2.75 10.43
C PHE A 211 11.56 3.64 10.57
N THR A 212 11.46 4.78 11.25
CA THR A 212 12.64 5.53 11.72
C THR A 212 13.46 4.70 12.71
N GLN A 213 12.78 4.02 13.64
CA GLN A 213 13.44 3.14 14.63
C GLN A 213 13.85 1.78 14.08
N ASN A 214 13.19 1.31 13.02
CA ASN A 214 13.42 0.03 12.36
C ASN A 214 13.70 0.25 10.86
N PRO A 215 14.89 0.78 10.51
CA PRO A 215 15.18 1.22 9.14
C PRO A 215 15.22 0.04 8.16
N LEU A 216 14.65 0.27 6.99
CA LEU A 216 14.58 -0.68 5.89
C LEU A 216 15.87 -0.64 5.06
N PRO A 217 16.66 -1.73 5.02
CA PRO A 217 18.05 -1.69 4.52
C PRO A 217 18.16 -1.50 3.01
N HIS A 218 17.08 -1.71 2.25
CA HIS A 218 17.07 -1.59 0.79
C HIS A 218 16.03 -0.59 0.27
N LEU A 219 15.42 0.21 1.14
CA LEU A 219 14.38 1.16 0.77
C LEU A 219 14.93 2.22 -0.19
N ARG A 220 14.32 2.32 -1.38
CA ARG A 220 14.68 3.28 -2.44
C ARG A 220 13.60 4.30 -2.69
N ARG A 221 12.33 3.90 -2.57
CA ARG A 221 11.16 4.74 -2.83
C ARG A 221 10.27 4.78 -1.60
N PHE A 222 9.91 5.99 -1.20
CA PHE A 222 8.94 6.23 -0.15
C PHE A 222 7.79 7.07 -0.69
N GLU A 223 6.57 6.58 -0.53
CA GLU A 223 5.34 7.30 -0.86
C GLU A 223 4.56 7.57 0.43
N LEU A 224 4.18 8.83 0.64
CA LEU A 224 3.37 9.26 1.77
C LEU A 224 2.10 9.93 1.24
N GLY A 225 0.95 9.45 1.68
CA GLY A 225 -0.36 9.85 1.15
C GLY A 225 -1.36 10.27 2.22
N SER A 226 -2.24 11.24 1.93
CA SER A 226 -3.39 11.65 2.74
C SER A 226 -3.02 11.80 4.22
N TYR A 227 -2.03 12.65 4.47
CA TYR A 227 -1.28 12.65 5.72
C TYR A 227 -1.10 14.05 6.32
N TRP A 228 -1.31 14.17 7.63
CA TRP A 228 -0.87 15.35 8.40
C TRP A 228 0.62 15.26 8.68
N ILE A 229 1.42 15.98 7.89
CA ILE A 229 2.88 15.85 7.97
C ILE A 229 3.46 16.63 9.15
N SER A 230 4.28 15.93 9.95
CA SER A 230 5.32 16.56 10.76
C SER A 230 6.59 16.58 9.93
N ALA A 231 7.05 17.78 9.56
CA ALA A 231 8.28 17.94 8.78
C ALA A 231 9.48 17.30 9.49
N THR A 232 9.51 17.40 10.83
CA THR A 232 10.53 16.78 11.68
C THR A 232 10.51 15.26 11.60
N GLU A 233 9.34 14.63 11.73
CA GLU A 233 9.24 13.16 11.67
C GLU A 233 9.62 12.62 10.28
N LEU A 234 9.19 13.32 9.22
CA LEU A 234 9.61 12.98 7.86
C LEU A 234 11.13 13.12 7.70
N GLU A 235 11.72 14.19 8.25
CA GLU A 235 13.15 14.44 8.18
C GLU A 235 13.95 13.35 8.91
N GLU A 236 13.55 12.98 10.12
CA GLU A 236 14.13 11.88 10.88
C GLU A 236 14.05 10.55 10.11
N PHE A 237 12.89 10.25 9.53
CA PHE A 237 12.70 9.06 8.69
C PHE A 237 13.66 9.06 7.50
N ILE A 238 13.79 10.18 6.79
CA ILE A 238 14.64 10.26 5.61
C ILE A 238 16.12 10.12 5.99
N TYR A 239 16.56 10.73 7.08
CA TYR A 239 17.93 10.55 7.56
C TYR A 239 18.22 9.12 8.02
N ALA A 240 17.26 8.45 8.65
CA ALA A 240 17.39 7.03 8.99
C ALA A 240 17.63 6.14 7.75
N HIS A 241 17.16 6.58 6.57
CA HIS A 241 17.31 5.89 5.29
C HIS A 241 18.26 6.61 4.30
N ALA A 242 19.12 7.51 4.79
CA ALA A 242 19.94 8.39 3.94
C ALA A 242 20.79 7.63 2.89
N ASN A 243 21.27 6.45 3.26
CA ASN A 243 22.15 5.65 2.42
C ASN A 243 21.44 5.01 1.22
N THR A 244 20.13 4.80 1.29
CA THR A 244 19.38 3.93 0.37
C THR A 244 18.25 4.66 -0.33
N LEU A 245 17.55 5.56 0.37
CA LEU A 245 16.38 6.26 -0.12
C LEU A 245 16.77 7.27 -1.22
N ARG A 246 16.03 7.26 -2.34
CA ARG A 246 16.29 8.12 -3.51
C ARG A 246 15.05 8.83 -4.04
N PHE A 247 13.86 8.28 -3.81
CA PHE A 247 12.62 8.81 -4.35
C PHE A 247 11.66 9.08 -3.20
N LEU A 248 11.16 10.31 -3.14
CA LEU A 248 10.07 10.70 -2.24
C LEU A 248 8.87 11.14 -3.07
N HIS A 249 7.71 10.57 -2.76
CA HIS A 249 6.43 10.98 -3.32
C HIS A 249 5.49 11.42 -2.21
N LEU A 250 4.87 12.58 -2.38
CA LEU A 250 3.94 13.20 -1.46
C LEU A 250 2.58 13.35 -2.16
N GLU A 251 1.57 12.64 -1.69
CA GLU A 251 0.21 12.65 -2.25
C GLU A 251 -0.76 13.23 -1.23
N ASP A 252 -1.50 14.29 -1.59
CA ASP A 252 -2.53 14.92 -0.73
C ASP A 252 -2.04 15.19 0.70
N ILE A 253 -0.86 15.81 0.84
CA ILE A 253 -0.26 16.10 2.14
C ILE A 253 -0.87 17.37 2.76
N TRP A 254 -1.19 17.28 4.04
CA TRP A 254 -1.73 18.38 4.83
C TRP A 254 -0.69 18.85 5.85
N LEU A 255 -0.28 20.11 5.73
CA LEU A 255 0.52 20.79 6.75
C LEU A 255 -0.31 21.95 7.31
N LEU A 256 -0.36 22.06 8.63
CA LEU A 256 -1.09 23.14 9.29
C LEU A 256 -0.21 24.39 9.31
N ASN A 257 -0.70 25.48 8.73
CA ASN A 257 -0.03 26.78 8.75
C ASN A 257 -0.69 27.67 9.80
N GLU A 258 0.05 27.98 10.86
CA GLU A 258 -0.37 28.86 11.95
C GLU A 258 0.14 30.27 11.67
N LYS A 259 -0.77 31.21 11.41
CA LYS A 259 -0.44 32.63 11.35
C LYS A 259 -0.89 33.31 12.64
N HIS A 260 0.06 33.87 13.36
CA HIS A 260 -0.21 34.71 14.52
C HIS A 260 -0.36 36.17 14.06
N GLU A 261 -1.57 36.71 14.20
CA GLU A 261 -1.81 38.15 14.19
C GLU A 261 -2.09 38.61 15.62
N GLU A 262 -1.91 39.91 15.90
CA GLU A 262 -1.79 40.55 17.22
C GLU A 262 -2.78 40.11 18.33
N SER A 263 -3.90 39.47 17.98
CA SER A 263 -4.81 38.82 18.94
C SER A 263 -5.51 37.54 18.45
N SER A 264 -5.08 36.93 17.33
CA SER A 264 -5.75 35.75 16.75
C SER A 264 -4.78 34.77 16.11
N ILE A 265 -5.08 33.48 16.26
CA ILE A 265 -4.40 32.38 15.57
C ILE A 265 -5.27 32.00 14.38
N TYR A 266 -4.75 32.18 13.16
CA TYR A 266 -5.38 31.69 11.94
C TYR A 266 -4.76 30.36 11.55
N LEU A 267 -5.59 29.31 11.53
CA LEU A 267 -5.21 27.99 11.04
C LEU A 267 -5.66 27.85 9.60
N SER A 268 -4.73 27.54 8.71
CA SER A 268 -5.01 27.25 7.31
C SER A 268 -4.20 26.06 6.84
N LEU A 269 -4.66 25.38 5.78
CA LEU A 269 -3.82 24.41 5.09
C LEU A 269 -2.67 25.16 4.42
N ALA A 270 -1.45 24.67 4.62
CA ALA A 270 -0.26 25.21 3.99
C ALA A 270 -0.41 25.17 2.45
N SER A 271 0.18 26.17 1.78
CA SER A 271 0.35 26.11 0.34
C SER A 271 1.40 25.06 -0.01
N THR A 272 1.41 24.68 -1.28
CA THR A 272 2.40 23.79 -1.88
C THR A 272 3.84 24.28 -1.58
N GLU A 273 4.08 25.58 -1.72
CA GLU A 273 5.37 26.22 -1.45
C GLU A 273 5.74 26.16 0.04
N ALA A 274 4.77 26.39 0.93
CA ALA A 274 5.02 26.32 2.37
C ALA A 274 5.39 24.89 2.81
N ILE A 275 4.78 23.86 2.21
CA ILE A 275 5.19 22.46 2.43
C ILE A 275 6.63 22.25 1.94
N LEU A 276 6.95 22.67 0.71
CA LEU A 276 8.29 22.53 0.13
C LEU A 276 9.38 23.27 0.93
N GLU A 277 9.05 24.43 1.52
CA GLU A 277 9.95 25.17 2.41
C GLU A 277 10.14 24.45 3.75
N SER A 278 9.07 23.86 4.30
CA SER A 278 9.15 23.08 5.55
C SER A 278 10.07 21.87 5.44
N ILE A 279 10.19 21.26 4.24
CA ILE A 279 11.10 20.15 3.95
C ILE A 279 12.39 20.58 3.23
N SER A 280 12.74 21.87 3.28
CA SER A 280 13.90 22.41 2.56
C SER A 280 15.24 21.78 2.99
N HIS A 281 15.37 21.37 4.24
CA HIS A 281 16.55 20.67 4.75
C HIS A 281 16.76 19.33 4.05
N ILE A 282 15.71 18.51 4.00
CA ILE A 282 15.69 17.25 3.25
C ILE A 282 16.05 17.49 1.78
N ARG A 283 15.44 18.49 1.14
CA ARG A 283 15.68 18.83 -0.28
C ARG A 283 17.15 19.19 -0.56
N ARG A 284 17.81 19.83 0.39
CA ARG A 284 19.22 20.26 0.28
C ARG A 284 20.22 19.23 0.80
N SER A 285 19.76 18.15 1.44
CA SER A 285 20.62 17.14 2.06
C SER A 285 21.44 16.31 1.07
N GLY A 286 21.02 16.22 -0.19
CA GLY A 286 21.63 15.35 -1.21
C GLY A 286 21.26 13.86 -1.08
N ILE A 287 20.33 13.51 -0.19
CA ILE A 287 19.84 12.13 -0.01
C ILE A 287 18.93 11.71 -1.17
N LEU A 288 17.92 12.54 -1.46
CA LEU A 288 16.93 12.29 -2.49
C LEU A 288 17.47 12.65 -3.87
N ARG A 289 17.11 11.86 -4.88
CA ARG A 289 17.31 12.14 -6.31
C ARG A 289 16.09 12.75 -6.97
N GLU A 290 14.92 12.45 -6.44
CA GLU A 290 13.65 12.91 -6.99
C GLU A 290 12.64 13.12 -5.88
N LEU A 291 11.96 14.26 -5.94
CA LEU A 291 10.81 14.61 -5.13
C LEU A 291 9.63 14.87 -6.05
N THR A 292 8.52 14.20 -5.80
CA THR A 292 7.26 14.44 -6.49
C THR A 292 6.17 14.79 -5.50
N MET A 293 5.28 15.70 -5.87
CA MET A 293 4.14 16.08 -5.03
C MET A 293 2.89 16.33 -5.86
N ASN A 294 1.75 15.81 -5.38
CA ASN A 294 0.43 16.04 -5.93
C ASN A 294 -0.52 16.42 -4.81
N ARG A 295 -1.34 17.46 -5.00
CA ARG A 295 -2.41 17.82 -4.04
C ARG A 295 -3.81 17.40 -4.48
N ASP A 296 -3.98 17.05 -5.74
CA ASP A 296 -5.25 16.53 -6.26
C ASP A 296 -5.12 15.01 -6.44
N ILE A 297 -6.04 14.28 -5.81
CA ILE A 297 -6.15 12.81 -5.82
C ILE A 297 -6.31 12.27 -7.26
N ASN A 298 -6.65 13.13 -8.23
CA ASN A 298 -6.85 12.78 -9.64
C ASN A 298 -5.54 12.71 -10.48
N GLY A 299 -4.35 12.77 -9.86
CA GLY A 299 -3.12 12.23 -10.47
C GLY A 299 -2.39 13.13 -11.48
N HIS A 300 -2.64 14.44 -11.48
CA HIS A 300 -1.75 15.37 -12.18
C HIS A 300 -0.57 15.72 -11.27
N CYS A 301 0.64 15.40 -11.74
CA CYS A 301 1.84 15.74 -11.00
C CYS A 301 2.01 17.25 -10.93
N GLU A 302 1.77 17.84 -9.75
CA GLU A 302 1.87 19.27 -9.53
C GLU A 302 3.33 19.70 -9.52
N ILE A 303 4.19 18.91 -8.85
CA ILE A 303 5.63 19.16 -8.76
C ILE A 303 6.42 17.89 -9.01
N ARG A 304 7.47 18.05 -9.81
CA ARG A 304 8.54 17.06 -9.99
C ARG A 304 9.88 17.77 -9.95
N GLU A 305 10.64 17.58 -8.87
CA GLU A 305 11.99 18.10 -8.70
C GLU A 305 13.01 16.97 -8.80
N LEU A 306 13.98 17.10 -9.70
CA LEU A 306 15.17 16.26 -9.72
C LEU A 306 16.22 16.89 -8.80
N LEU A 307 16.50 16.22 -7.69
CA LEU A 307 17.37 16.68 -6.62
C LEU A 307 18.73 16.00 -6.79
N GLY A 308 19.60 16.59 -7.59
CA GLY A 308 20.92 16.01 -7.83
C GLY A 308 21.77 16.94 -8.67
N LYS A 309 23.06 17.04 -8.33
CA LYS A 309 24.05 17.58 -9.26
C LYS A 309 24.41 16.46 -10.23
N GLU A 310 24.54 16.81 -11.51
CA GLU A 310 25.27 16.02 -12.51
C GLU A 310 26.63 15.54 -11.97
#